data_AF-A0A1H5B5K6-F1
#
_entry.id   AF-A0A1H5B5K6-F1
#
_cell.length_a   1.000
_cell.length_b   1.000
_cell.length_c   1.000
_cell.angle_alpha   90.00
_cell.angle_beta   90.00
_cell.angle_gamma   90.00
#
_symmetry.space_group_name_H-M   'P 1'
#
loop_
_entity.id
_entity.type
_entity.pdbx_description
1 polymer ?
#
loop_
_entity_poly.entity_id
_entity_poly.type
_entity_poly.pdbx_seq_one_letter_code
_entity_poly.pdbx_strand_id
1 'polypeptide(L)'
;MDDENMPIGRLEIAGFDVSNLLWELDDIEQAVRELALYSPFREYFKEALELANYATSFWLEDGRYPDRAGSVVATMFRLRDEIEEHASYADAASLPSVIRRFHNIDHNAADSQLVATYTLVQSIQAIQVLANWLFETELYVFDLDADLIAQMQVTDPKKYCALAEKERLKDPGGEIDARESFRTFMGDADKAIMLASLYRQVEDTDVSNGNFKVANFLSEALSKAFSAKASQRAAAAGKANRKPESVKQQDAANLFERIRSAADRHILANPAISERELKKALVKKEGIASEPTVKKYLVIGGYLPR
;
A
#
# COMPACT_ATOMS: atom_id res chain seq x y z
N MET A 1 13.13 -27.85 12.22
CA MET A 1 12.82 -28.09 10.79
C MET A 1 11.31 -27.93 10.63
N ASP A 2 10.77 -26.76 10.98
CA ASP A 2 9.32 -26.53 10.93
C ASP A 2 9.10 -25.05 10.51
N ASP A 3 8.25 -24.84 9.49
CA ASP A 3 7.84 -23.58 8.86
C ASP A 3 8.75 -22.93 7.79
N GLU A 4 9.31 -23.71 6.87
CA GLU A 4 9.76 -23.19 5.55
C GLU A 4 8.63 -23.09 4.52
N ASN A 5 7.45 -23.64 4.82
CA ASN A 5 6.31 -23.67 3.92
C ASN A 5 5.24 -22.69 4.37
N MET A 6 4.71 -21.90 3.43
CA MET A 6 3.47 -21.19 3.67
C MET A 6 2.35 -22.23 3.87
N PRO A 7 1.40 -21.98 4.78
CA PRO A 7 0.25 -22.86 4.94
C PRO A 7 -0.49 -23.03 3.60
N ILE A 8 -0.70 -24.28 3.19
CA ILE A 8 -1.45 -24.64 1.97
C ILE A 8 -2.81 -23.91 1.98
N GLY A 9 -3.15 -23.26 0.87
CA GLY A 9 -4.38 -22.46 0.71
C GLY A 9 -4.32 -21.02 1.24
N ARG A 10 -3.14 -20.51 1.69
CA ARG A 10 -3.00 -19.08 2.05
C ARG A 10 -2.66 -18.15 0.90
N LEU A 11 -2.13 -18.68 -0.20
CA LEU A 11 -1.84 -17.91 -1.39
C LEU A 11 -2.18 -18.76 -2.61
N GLU A 12 -3.21 -18.32 -3.32
CA GLU A 12 -3.60 -18.85 -4.62
C GLU A 12 -3.40 -17.74 -5.65
N ILE A 13 -2.70 -18.05 -6.74
CA ILE A 13 -2.46 -17.13 -7.86
C ILE A 13 -2.93 -17.83 -9.13
N ALA A 14 -3.93 -17.28 -9.80
CA ALA A 14 -4.50 -17.84 -11.03
C ALA A 14 -4.91 -19.32 -10.92
N GLY A 15 -5.48 -19.73 -9.78
CA GLY A 15 -5.87 -21.13 -9.55
C GLY A 15 -4.73 -22.04 -9.07
N PHE A 16 -3.51 -21.51 -8.91
CA PHE A 16 -2.33 -22.25 -8.46
C PHE A 16 -2.01 -21.96 -6.98
N ASP A 17 -1.96 -23.01 -6.16
CA ASP A 17 -1.55 -22.95 -4.76
C ASP A 17 -0.04 -22.73 -4.65
N VAL A 18 0.35 -21.60 -4.06
CA VAL A 18 1.75 -21.25 -3.83
C VAL A 18 2.14 -21.60 -2.38
N SER A 19 3.15 -22.43 -2.23
CA SER A 19 3.70 -22.89 -0.96
C SER A 19 5.02 -22.21 -0.58
N ASN A 20 5.78 -21.71 -1.57
CA ASN A 20 7.08 -21.08 -1.34
C ASN A 20 7.46 -20.00 -2.38
N LEU A 21 7.49 -18.74 -1.97
CA LEU A 21 7.78 -17.60 -2.84
C LEU A 21 9.22 -17.54 -3.39
N LEU A 22 10.18 -18.24 -2.81
CA LEU A 22 11.55 -18.24 -3.33
C LEU A 22 11.75 -19.23 -4.47
N TRP A 23 11.03 -20.35 -4.45
CA TRP A 23 11.25 -21.46 -5.36
C TRP A 23 10.20 -21.54 -6.47
N GLU A 24 8.99 -21.05 -6.23
CA GLU A 24 7.85 -21.22 -7.15
C GLU A 24 7.58 -19.99 -8.04
N LEU A 25 8.55 -19.07 -8.18
CA LEU A 25 8.38 -17.91 -9.08
C LEU A 25 8.15 -18.33 -10.53
N ASP A 26 8.83 -19.38 -10.98
CA ASP A 26 8.65 -19.94 -12.33
C ASP A 26 7.26 -20.57 -12.51
N ASP A 27 6.77 -21.24 -11.46
CA ASP A 27 5.43 -21.85 -11.46
C ASP A 27 4.33 -20.78 -11.45
N ILE A 28 4.50 -19.70 -10.68
CA ILE A 28 3.63 -18.52 -10.69
C ILE A 28 3.62 -17.87 -12.08
N GLU A 29 4.79 -17.69 -12.70
CA GLU A 29 4.88 -17.14 -14.05
C GLU A 29 4.15 -18.03 -15.06
N GLN A 30 4.30 -19.35 -14.95
CA GLN A 30 3.62 -20.29 -15.82
C GLN A 30 2.09 -20.23 -15.64
N ALA A 31 1.60 -20.24 -14.41
CA ALA A 31 0.16 -20.13 -14.12
C ALA A 31 -0.45 -18.85 -14.71
N VAL A 32 0.25 -17.72 -14.56
CA VAL A 32 -0.19 -16.43 -15.11
C VAL A 32 -0.16 -16.41 -16.64
N ARG A 33 0.81 -17.09 -17.27
CA ARG A 33 0.92 -17.19 -18.74
C ARG A 33 -0.20 -18.03 -19.36
N GLU A 34 -0.78 -18.95 -18.61
CA GLU A 34 -1.87 -19.83 -19.07
C GLU A 34 -3.23 -19.12 -19.12
N LEU A 35 -3.37 -17.96 -18.46
CA LEU A 35 -4.58 -17.14 -18.50
C LEU A 35 -4.92 -16.70 -19.94
N ALA A 36 -6.20 -16.82 -20.30
CA ALA A 36 -6.77 -16.44 -21.59
C ALA A 36 -6.42 -14.99 -21.99
N LEU A 37 -6.38 -14.09 -21.01
CA LEU A 37 -6.11 -12.68 -21.20
C LEU A 37 -4.72 -12.27 -20.73
N TYR A 38 -3.74 -13.18 -20.72
CA TYR A 38 -2.35 -12.83 -20.42
C TYR A 38 -1.79 -11.75 -21.36
N SER A 39 -2.03 -11.86 -22.68
CA SER A 39 -1.34 -11.02 -23.67
C SER A 39 -1.53 -9.50 -23.48
N PRO A 40 -2.74 -8.96 -23.20
CA PRO A 40 -2.92 -7.54 -22.91
C PRO A 40 -2.22 -7.06 -21.62
N PHE A 41 -1.99 -7.96 -20.65
CA PHE A 41 -1.43 -7.64 -19.33
C PHE A 41 0.03 -8.09 -19.16
N ARG A 42 0.62 -8.70 -20.19
CA ARG A 42 1.98 -9.26 -20.20
C ARG A 42 3.03 -8.34 -19.58
N GLU A 43 3.04 -7.06 -19.96
CA GLU A 43 4.07 -6.13 -19.47
C GLU A 43 3.93 -5.84 -17.97
N TYR A 44 2.72 -5.88 -17.42
CA TYR A 44 2.49 -5.73 -15.98
C TYR A 44 3.10 -6.92 -15.22
N PHE A 45 2.78 -8.14 -15.65
CA PHE A 45 3.32 -9.34 -15.01
C PHE A 45 4.83 -9.44 -15.16
N LYS A 46 5.37 -9.12 -16.34
CA LYS A 46 6.81 -9.07 -16.58
C LYS A 46 7.50 -8.10 -15.60
N GLU A 47 6.99 -6.88 -15.49
CA GLU A 47 7.52 -5.85 -14.58
C GLU A 47 7.57 -6.36 -13.12
N ALA A 48 6.48 -6.96 -12.64
CA ALA A 48 6.40 -7.49 -11.28
C ALA A 48 7.30 -8.71 -11.05
N LEU A 49 7.38 -9.64 -12.00
CA LEU A 49 8.22 -10.84 -11.92
C LEU A 49 9.72 -10.49 -11.99
N GLU A 50 10.11 -9.54 -12.84
CA GLU A 50 11.49 -9.03 -12.88
C GLU A 50 11.90 -8.41 -11.54
N LEU A 51 10.99 -7.65 -10.92
CA LEU A 51 11.22 -7.04 -9.62
C LEU A 51 11.30 -8.08 -8.49
N ALA A 52 10.41 -9.07 -8.49
CA ALA A 52 10.43 -10.20 -7.55
C ALA A 52 11.75 -10.99 -7.66
N ASN A 53 12.16 -11.35 -8.89
CA ASN A 53 13.44 -12.02 -9.14
C ASN A 53 14.65 -11.18 -8.72
N TYR A 54 14.61 -9.87 -8.93
CA TYR A 54 15.69 -9.00 -8.46
C TYR A 54 15.74 -8.95 -6.93
N ALA A 55 14.59 -8.93 -6.25
CA ALA A 55 14.51 -8.96 -4.80
C ALA A 55 15.08 -10.27 -4.20
N THR A 56 14.80 -11.44 -4.80
CA THR A 56 15.36 -12.72 -4.31
C THR A 56 16.89 -12.73 -4.38
N SER A 57 17.50 -12.04 -5.34
CA SER A 57 18.96 -11.97 -5.49
C SER A 57 19.71 -11.38 -4.28
N PHE A 58 19.03 -10.64 -3.39
CA PHE A 58 19.61 -10.12 -2.14
C PHE A 58 19.88 -11.23 -1.11
N TRP A 59 19.25 -12.39 -1.27
CA TRP A 59 19.46 -13.56 -0.42
C TRP A 59 20.52 -14.51 -0.98
N LEU A 60 21.06 -14.28 -2.18
CA LEU A 60 22.08 -15.16 -2.75
C LEU A 60 23.43 -14.97 -2.05
N GLU A 61 23.90 -16.04 -1.41
CA GLU A 61 25.23 -16.17 -0.81
C GLU A 61 25.97 -17.30 -1.56
N ASP A 62 27.08 -16.97 -2.24
CA ASP A 62 27.84 -17.92 -3.09
C ASP A 62 26.98 -18.70 -4.11
N GLY A 63 25.95 -18.04 -4.65
CA GLY A 63 25.06 -18.62 -5.67
C GLY A 63 24.00 -19.58 -5.12
N ARG A 64 23.79 -19.62 -3.80
CA ARG A 64 22.72 -20.40 -3.16
C ARG A 64 21.95 -19.54 -2.16
N TYR A 65 20.70 -19.89 -1.92
CA TYR A 65 19.93 -19.30 -0.83
C TYR A 65 20.33 -19.97 0.50
N PRO A 66 20.59 -19.20 1.57
CA PRO A 66 20.82 -19.77 2.89
C PRO A 66 19.50 -20.32 3.45
N ASP A 67 19.57 -21.35 4.30
CA ASP A 67 18.40 -22.03 4.88
C ASP A 67 17.39 -21.06 5.53
N ARG A 68 17.89 -19.97 6.12
CA ARG A 68 17.07 -18.93 6.76
C ARG A 68 16.19 -18.14 5.78
N ALA A 69 16.54 -18.06 4.50
CA ALA A 69 15.85 -17.19 3.53
C ALA A 69 14.37 -17.60 3.38
N GLY A 70 14.10 -18.90 3.24
CA GLY A 70 12.74 -19.42 3.09
C GLY A 70 11.85 -19.08 4.28
N SER A 71 12.33 -19.29 5.50
CA SER A 71 11.59 -18.99 6.72
C SER A 71 11.30 -17.49 6.89
N VAL A 72 12.26 -16.62 6.56
CA VAL A 72 12.06 -15.15 6.61
C VAL A 72 11.00 -14.72 5.61
N VAL A 73 11.11 -15.18 4.36
CA VAL A 73 10.14 -14.86 3.30
C VAL A 73 8.75 -15.35 3.65
N ALA A 74 8.60 -16.61 4.07
CA ALA A 74 7.32 -17.19 4.46
C ALA A 74 6.68 -16.43 5.63
N THR A 75 7.48 -16.06 6.63
CA THR A 75 6.95 -15.34 7.79
C THR A 75 6.59 -13.89 7.43
N MET A 76 7.37 -13.21 6.59
CA MET A 76 7.04 -11.86 6.11
C MET A 76 5.77 -11.86 5.27
N PHE A 77 5.57 -12.86 4.41
CA PHE A 77 4.33 -13.00 3.65
C PHE A 77 3.12 -13.26 4.57
N ARG A 78 3.29 -14.08 5.61
CA ARG A 78 2.25 -14.37 6.59
C ARG A 78 1.81 -13.12 7.37
N LEU A 79 2.74 -12.25 7.72
CA LEU A 79 2.52 -11.04 8.52
C LEU A 79 2.43 -9.78 7.65
N ARG A 80 2.21 -9.93 6.34
CA ARG A 80 2.32 -8.84 5.37
C ARG A 80 1.36 -7.69 5.68
N ASP A 81 0.13 -8.01 6.09
CA ASP A 81 -0.91 -7.00 6.33
C ASP A 81 -0.56 -6.20 7.59
N GLU A 82 -0.08 -6.85 8.65
CA GLU A 82 0.38 -6.18 9.87
C GLU A 82 1.66 -5.36 9.64
N ILE A 83 2.61 -5.89 8.86
CA ILE A 83 3.84 -5.17 8.51
C ILE A 83 3.48 -3.93 7.67
N GLU A 84 2.59 -4.06 6.70
CA GLU A 84 2.12 -2.96 5.84
C GLU A 84 1.42 -1.87 6.66
N GLU A 85 0.49 -2.26 7.55
CA GLU A 85 -0.18 -1.32 8.45
C GLU A 85 0.83 -0.51 9.26
N HIS A 86 1.81 -1.18 9.88
CA HIS A 86 2.81 -0.48 10.68
C HIS A 86 3.80 0.33 9.84
N ALA A 87 4.17 -0.13 8.65
CA ALA A 87 5.01 0.60 7.71
C ALA A 87 4.32 1.89 7.23
N SER A 88 2.99 1.88 7.09
CA SER A 88 2.21 3.05 6.64
C SER A 88 2.29 4.25 7.60
N TYR A 89 2.50 4.00 8.90
CA TYR A 89 2.64 5.03 9.94
C TYR A 89 4.09 5.36 10.29
N ALA A 90 5.04 4.60 9.79
CA ALA A 90 6.44 4.73 10.13
C ALA A 90 7.19 5.60 9.11
N ASP A 91 8.30 6.22 9.54
CA ASP A 91 9.19 6.87 8.59
C ASP A 91 9.75 5.81 7.63
N ALA A 92 9.77 6.08 6.33
CA ALA A 92 10.17 5.09 5.32
C ALA A 92 11.58 4.50 5.54
N ALA A 93 12.49 5.26 6.16
CA ALA A 93 13.82 4.76 6.55
C ALA A 93 13.76 3.67 7.64
N SER A 94 12.68 3.58 8.40
CA SER A 94 12.53 2.64 9.53
C SER A 94 11.93 1.29 9.14
N LEU A 95 11.69 1.03 7.84
CA LEU A 95 11.09 -0.22 7.36
C LEU A 95 11.81 -1.50 7.88
N PRO A 96 13.15 -1.62 7.86
CA PRO A 96 13.81 -2.78 8.49
C PRO A 96 13.50 -2.91 9.98
N SER A 97 13.45 -1.80 10.70
CA SER A 97 13.14 -1.79 12.13
C SER A 97 11.69 -2.16 12.43
N VAL A 98 10.75 -1.80 11.54
CA VAL A 98 9.35 -2.24 11.60
C VAL A 98 9.29 -3.75 11.40
N ILE A 99 9.89 -4.28 10.33
CA ILE A 99 9.91 -5.71 10.02
C ILE A 99 10.49 -6.53 11.19
N ARG A 100 11.60 -6.07 11.77
CA ARG A 100 12.24 -6.73 12.93
C ARG A 100 11.35 -6.78 14.19
N ARG A 101 10.32 -5.94 14.32
CA ARG A 101 9.38 -6.01 15.46
C ARG A 101 8.37 -7.14 15.36
N PHE A 102 8.03 -7.55 14.14
CA PHE A 102 7.01 -8.57 13.87
C PHE A 102 7.54 -9.99 14.00
N HIS A 103 8.85 -10.15 14.15
CA HIS A 103 9.47 -11.45 14.24
C HIS A 103 10.52 -11.53 15.34
N ASN A 104 10.72 -12.73 15.88
CA ASN A 104 12.04 -13.21 16.27
C ASN A 104 12.89 -13.49 15.00
N ILE A 105 12.94 -12.55 14.04
CA ILE A 105 13.78 -12.70 12.85
C ILE A 105 15.19 -12.81 13.38
N ASP A 106 15.83 -13.92 13.02
CA ASP A 106 17.23 -14.21 13.26
C ASP A 106 18.01 -12.90 13.08
N HIS A 107 18.61 -12.40 14.17
CA HIS A 107 19.19 -11.06 14.24
C HIS A 107 20.26 -10.81 13.16
N ASN A 108 20.67 -11.86 12.47
CA ASN A 108 21.68 -11.91 11.43
C ASN A 108 21.20 -11.53 10.01
N ALA A 109 19.89 -11.41 9.74
CA ALA A 109 19.46 -10.92 8.42
C ALA A 109 19.85 -9.45 8.24
N ALA A 110 20.41 -9.11 7.07
CA ALA A 110 20.81 -7.75 6.74
C ALA A 110 19.57 -6.86 6.48
N ASP A 111 19.69 -5.55 6.69
CA ASP A 111 18.57 -4.63 6.47
C ASP A 111 18.18 -4.59 4.97
N SER A 112 19.17 -4.72 4.08
CA SER A 112 18.93 -4.88 2.64
C SER A 112 18.11 -6.12 2.30
N GLN A 113 18.39 -7.26 2.95
CA GLN A 113 17.66 -8.52 2.77
C GLN A 113 16.20 -8.40 3.24
N LEU A 114 15.97 -7.76 4.39
CA LEU A 114 14.62 -7.56 4.92
C LEU A 114 13.79 -6.66 4.02
N VAL A 115 14.36 -5.55 3.55
CA VAL A 115 13.65 -4.63 2.67
C VAL A 115 13.44 -5.24 1.28
N ALA A 116 14.40 -5.99 0.75
CA ALA A 116 14.21 -6.73 -0.50
C ALA A 116 13.11 -7.78 -0.36
N THR A 117 13.02 -8.46 0.78
CA THR A 117 11.92 -9.41 1.04
C THR A 117 10.56 -8.71 1.06
N TYR A 118 10.49 -7.48 1.59
CA TYR A 118 9.28 -6.67 1.49
C TYR A 118 8.94 -6.36 0.02
N THR A 119 9.92 -6.00 -0.80
CA THR A 119 9.72 -5.86 -2.26
C THR A 119 9.16 -7.13 -2.88
N LEU A 120 9.73 -8.31 -2.58
CA LEU A 120 9.24 -9.59 -3.08
C LEU A 120 7.76 -9.79 -2.74
N VAL A 121 7.38 -9.62 -1.47
CA VAL A 121 5.99 -9.78 -1.01
C VAL A 121 5.05 -8.82 -1.75
N GLN A 122 5.43 -7.56 -1.90
CA GLN A 122 4.61 -6.54 -2.58
C GLN A 122 4.47 -6.85 -4.08
N SER A 123 5.54 -7.26 -4.75
CA SER A 123 5.48 -7.70 -6.16
C SER A 123 4.57 -8.92 -6.35
N ILE A 124 4.61 -9.88 -5.44
CA ILE A 124 3.72 -11.05 -5.48
C ILE A 124 2.27 -10.64 -5.22
N GLN A 125 2.00 -9.73 -4.27
CA GLN A 125 0.64 -9.21 -4.05
C GLN A 125 0.12 -8.47 -5.29
N ALA A 126 0.98 -7.73 -6.01
CA ALA A 126 0.61 -7.11 -7.28
C ALA A 126 0.18 -8.17 -8.30
N ILE A 127 1.00 -9.21 -8.51
CA ILE A 127 0.68 -10.32 -9.40
C ILE A 127 -0.63 -10.98 -8.98
N GLN A 128 -0.78 -11.30 -7.70
CA GLN A 128 -1.95 -11.98 -7.16
C GLN A 128 -3.24 -11.23 -7.48
N VAL A 129 -3.32 -9.93 -7.20
CA VAL A 129 -4.56 -9.18 -7.42
C VAL A 129 -4.95 -9.15 -8.90
N LEU A 130 -3.97 -8.92 -9.79
CA LEU A 130 -4.26 -8.85 -11.21
C LEU A 130 -4.56 -10.23 -11.81
N ALA A 131 -3.80 -11.25 -11.43
CA ALA A 131 -3.96 -12.61 -11.93
C ALA A 131 -5.26 -13.26 -11.44
N ASN A 132 -5.63 -13.05 -10.16
CA ASN A 132 -6.86 -13.62 -9.61
C ASN A 132 -8.09 -12.96 -10.21
N TRP A 133 -8.08 -11.64 -10.44
CA TRP A 133 -9.17 -10.99 -11.17
C TRP A 133 -9.33 -11.54 -12.60
N LEU A 134 -8.22 -11.78 -13.32
CA LEU A 134 -8.27 -12.42 -14.65
C LEU A 134 -8.81 -13.85 -14.57
N PHE A 135 -8.35 -14.61 -13.59
CA PHE A 135 -8.81 -15.99 -13.37
C PHE A 135 -10.31 -16.03 -13.02
N GLU A 136 -10.79 -15.17 -12.13
CA GLU A 136 -12.21 -15.02 -11.81
C GLU A 136 -13.04 -14.65 -13.06
N THR A 137 -12.50 -13.78 -13.92
CA THR A 137 -13.12 -13.46 -15.21
C THR A 137 -13.28 -14.70 -16.09
N GLU A 138 -12.28 -15.59 -16.10
CA GLU A 138 -12.33 -16.85 -16.83
C GLU A 138 -13.32 -17.85 -16.19
N LEU A 139 -13.45 -17.88 -14.86
CA LEU A 139 -14.45 -18.71 -14.19
C LEU A 139 -15.88 -18.37 -14.65
N TYR A 140 -16.20 -17.09 -14.85
CA TYR A 140 -17.50 -16.70 -15.42
C TYR A 140 -17.73 -17.21 -16.84
N VAL A 141 -16.66 -17.44 -17.61
CA VAL A 141 -16.77 -18.10 -18.91
C VAL A 141 -17.12 -19.57 -18.74
N PHE A 142 -16.47 -20.26 -17.79
CA PHE A 142 -16.73 -21.67 -17.49
C PHE A 142 -18.12 -21.93 -16.92
N ASP A 143 -18.72 -20.96 -16.22
CA ASP A 143 -20.10 -21.04 -15.70
C ASP A 143 -21.17 -21.16 -16.81
N LEU A 144 -20.83 -20.88 -18.07
CA LEU A 144 -21.74 -21.05 -19.20
C LEU A 144 -21.95 -22.53 -19.58
N ASP A 145 -20.84 -23.25 -19.80
CA ASP A 145 -20.79 -24.68 -20.12
C ASP A 145 -19.34 -25.17 -19.99
N ALA A 146 -18.99 -25.75 -18.84
CA ALA A 146 -17.61 -26.07 -18.51
C ALA A 146 -16.95 -27.04 -19.51
N ASP A 147 -17.67 -28.06 -19.99
CA ASP A 147 -17.15 -29.07 -20.91
C ASP A 147 -16.89 -28.45 -22.29
N LEU A 148 -17.82 -27.62 -22.78
CA LEU A 148 -17.68 -26.93 -24.06
C LEU A 148 -16.53 -25.91 -24.01
N ILE A 149 -16.40 -25.16 -22.92
CA ILE A 149 -15.35 -24.16 -22.75
C ILE A 149 -13.97 -24.81 -22.62
N ALA A 150 -13.84 -25.88 -21.85
CA ALA A 150 -12.60 -26.66 -21.76
C ALA A 150 -12.19 -27.20 -23.14
N GLN A 151 -13.15 -27.73 -23.92
CA GLN A 151 -12.88 -28.16 -25.29
C GLN A 151 -12.47 -26.99 -26.19
N MET A 152 -13.11 -25.82 -26.06
CA MET A 152 -12.82 -24.62 -26.84
C MET A 152 -11.43 -24.07 -26.57
N GLN A 153 -10.98 -24.08 -25.31
CA GLN A 153 -9.64 -23.64 -24.92
C GLN A 153 -8.55 -24.41 -25.70
N VAL A 154 -8.76 -25.72 -25.94
CA VAL A 154 -7.81 -26.57 -26.68
C VAL A 154 -8.00 -26.45 -28.19
N THR A 155 -9.24 -26.42 -28.67
CA THR A 155 -9.56 -26.55 -30.11
C THR A 155 -9.63 -25.21 -30.85
N ASP A 156 -10.00 -24.13 -30.17
CA ASP A 156 -10.11 -22.77 -30.72
C ASP A 156 -9.75 -21.70 -29.65
N PRO A 157 -8.46 -21.58 -29.28
CA PRO A 157 -8.01 -20.64 -28.25
C PRO A 157 -8.41 -19.18 -28.54
N LYS A 158 -8.51 -18.80 -29.82
CA LYS A 158 -8.89 -17.43 -30.21
C LYS A 158 -10.34 -17.12 -29.85
N LYS A 159 -11.25 -18.08 -30.08
CA LYS A 159 -12.65 -17.92 -29.64
C LYS A 159 -12.77 -17.92 -28.12
N TYR A 160 -11.99 -18.75 -27.45
CA TYR A 160 -11.94 -18.76 -25.99
C TYR A 160 -11.49 -17.41 -25.42
N CYS A 161 -10.36 -16.85 -25.91
CA CYS A 161 -9.91 -15.51 -25.53
C CYS A 161 -10.95 -14.42 -25.84
N ALA A 162 -11.64 -14.51 -26.98
CA ALA A 162 -12.68 -13.54 -27.34
C ALA A 162 -13.91 -13.61 -26.40
N LEU A 163 -14.20 -14.77 -25.85
CA LEU A 163 -15.26 -14.96 -24.86
C LEU A 163 -14.85 -14.41 -23.49
N ALA A 164 -13.62 -14.71 -23.04
CA ALA A 164 -13.04 -14.11 -21.85
C ALA A 164 -13.01 -12.57 -21.94
N GLU A 165 -12.63 -12.02 -23.10
CA GLU A 165 -12.66 -10.58 -23.34
C GLU A 165 -14.08 -10.00 -23.23
N LYS A 166 -15.09 -10.74 -23.69
CA LYS A 166 -16.49 -10.31 -23.56
C LYS A 166 -16.94 -10.29 -22.09
N GLU A 167 -16.51 -11.27 -21.29
CA GLU A 167 -16.77 -11.27 -19.84
C GLU A 167 -16.04 -10.12 -19.13
N ARG A 168 -14.76 -9.89 -19.45
CA ARG A 168 -13.98 -8.75 -18.94
C ARG A 168 -14.72 -7.42 -19.12
N LEU A 169 -15.30 -7.21 -20.29
CA LEU A 169 -16.01 -5.96 -20.62
C LEU A 169 -17.33 -5.77 -19.84
N LYS A 170 -17.84 -6.78 -19.14
CA LYS A 170 -19.02 -6.66 -18.28
C LYS A 170 -18.70 -6.06 -16.92
N ASP A 171 -17.46 -6.16 -16.46
CA ASP A 171 -17.00 -5.64 -15.17
C ASP A 171 -15.83 -4.64 -15.32
N PRO A 172 -16.10 -3.44 -15.87
CA PRO A 172 -15.10 -2.40 -15.96
C PRO A 172 -14.66 -1.86 -14.57
N GLY A 173 -15.49 -2.03 -13.54
CA GLY A 173 -15.18 -1.61 -12.18
C GLY A 173 -14.08 -2.49 -11.56
N GLY A 174 -14.28 -3.81 -11.60
CA GLY A 174 -13.27 -4.76 -11.12
C GLY A 174 -11.94 -4.66 -11.86
N GLU A 175 -11.96 -4.39 -13.17
CA GLU A 175 -10.71 -4.13 -13.91
C GLU A 175 -9.97 -2.91 -13.36
N ILE A 176 -10.67 -1.80 -13.13
CA ILE A 176 -10.06 -0.56 -12.62
C ILE A 176 -9.46 -0.84 -11.24
N ASP A 177 -10.23 -1.46 -10.34
CA ASP A 177 -9.79 -1.74 -8.98
C ASP A 177 -8.57 -2.68 -8.96
N ALA A 178 -8.56 -3.73 -9.79
CA ALA A 178 -7.43 -4.66 -9.90
C ALA A 178 -6.16 -3.95 -10.41
N ARG A 179 -6.30 -3.09 -11.42
CA ARG A 179 -5.16 -2.35 -12.01
C ARG A 179 -4.64 -1.25 -11.08
N GLU A 180 -5.52 -0.56 -10.35
CA GLU A 180 -5.12 0.43 -9.36
C GLU A 180 -4.42 -0.21 -8.17
N SER A 181 -4.94 -1.35 -7.69
CA SER A 181 -4.31 -2.14 -6.63
C SER A 181 -2.94 -2.66 -7.06
N PHE A 182 -2.84 -3.24 -8.27
CA PHE A 182 -1.56 -3.65 -8.87
C PHE A 182 -0.54 -2.50 -8.85
N ARG A 183 -0.95 -1.30 -9.29
CA ARG A 183 -0.06 -0.13 -9.36
C ARG A 183 0.32 0.41 -7.99
N THR A 184 -0.54 0.25 -6.99
CA THR A 184 -0.23 0.60 -5.60
C THR A 184 0.88 -0.30 -5.06
N PHE A 185 0.69 -1.63 -5.16
CA PHE A 185 1.69 -2.61 -4.73
C PHE A 185 3.03 -2.43 -5.46
N MET A 186 3.01 -2.26 -6.78
CA MET A 186 4.25 -1.99 -7.54
C MET A 186 4.93 -0.69 -7.12
N GLY A 187 4.15 0.37 -6.86
CA GLY A 187 4.69 1.64 -6.38
C GLY A 187 5.36 1.54 -5.02
N ASP A 188 4.93 0.62 -4.16
CA ASP A 188 5.56 0.34 -2.87
C ASP A 188 6.75 -0.61 -2.99
N ALA A 189 6.66 -1.62 -3.86
CA ALA A 189 7.76 -2.51 -4.21
C ALA A 189 8.97 -1.72 -4.78
N ASP A 190 8.73 -0.78 -5.70
CA ASP A 190 9.75 0.09 -6.30
C ASP A 190 10.45 0.99 -5.26
N LYS A 191 9.69 1.54 -4.31
CA LYS A 191 10.26 2.35 -3.22
C LYS A 191 11.13 1.47 -2.33
N ALA A 192 10.64 0.28 -1.98
CA ALA A 192 11.35 -0.66 -1.12
C ALA A 192 12.64 -1.15 -1.79
N ILE A 193 12.64 -1.47 -3.08
CA ILE A 193 13.86 -2.01 -3.73
C ILE A 193 14.96 -0.95 -3.83
N MET A 194 14.58 0.32 -4.03
CA MET A 194 15.51 1.44 -3.99
C MET A 194 16.14 1.53 -2.60
N LEU A 195 15.34 1.40 -1.55
CA LEU A 195 15.81 1.40 -0.17
C LEU A 195 16.70 0.19 0.15
N ALA A 196 16.35 -1.01 -0.31
CA ALA A 196 17.17 -2.22 -0.16
C ALA A 196 18.55 -2.04 -0.81
N SER A 197 18.58 -1.46 -2.01
CA SER A 197 19.83 -1.18 -2.73
C SER A 197 20.71 -0.17 -1.99
N LEU A 198 20.11 0.83 -1.35
CA LEU A 198 20.84 1.78 -0.50
C LEU A 198 21.40 1.11 0.75
N TYR A 199 20.62 0.27 1.42
CA TYR A 199 21.11 -0.51 2.57
C TYR A 199 22.28 -1.41 2.19
N ARG A 200 22.19 -2.11 1.05
CA ARG A 200 23.26 -2.99 0.57
C ARG A 200 24.57 -2.23 0.32
N GLN A 201 24.51 -1.07 -0.34
CA GLN A 201 25.69 -0.23 -0.54
C GLN A 201 26.35 0.18 0.78
N VAL A 202 25.54 0.42 1.80
CA VAL A 202 26.02 0.81 3.13
C VAL A 202 26.62 -0.37 3.89
N GLU A 203 25.96 -1.51 3.85
CA GLU A 203 26.47 -2.77 4.42
C GLU A 203 27.83 -3.13 3.79
N ASP A 204 27.96 -3.06 2.46
CA ASP A 204 29.21 -3.30 1.74
C ASP A 204 30.32 -2.29 2.12
N THR A 205 29.94 -1.02 2.38
CA THR A 205 30.87 0.04 2.79
C THR A 205 31.31 -0.09 4.24
N ASP A 206 30.41 -0.51 5.14
CA ASP A 206 30.71 -0.75 6.56
C ASP A 206 31.62 -1.98 6.72
N VAL A 207 31.37 -3.06 5.96
CA VAL A 207 32.25 -4.25 5.92
C VAL A 207 33.65 -3.91 5.41
N SER A 208 33.77 -3.03 4.42
CA SER A 208 35.07 -2.63 3.86
C SER A 208 35.86 -1.66 4.74
N ASN A 209 35.20 -0.85 5.58
CA ASN A 209 35.86 0.21 6.37
C ASN A 209 35.96 -0.05 7.88
N GLY A 210 35.34 -1.10 8.42
CA GLY A 210 35.53 -1.61 9.80
C GLY A 210 35.20 -0.66 10.97
N ASN A 211 34.96 0.63 10.73
CA ASN A 211 34.81 1.69 11.73
C ASN A 211 33.91 2.85 11.28
N PHE A 212 33.32 2.80 10.08
CA PHE A 212 32.42 3.86 9.62
C PHE A 212 31.02 3.59 10.18
N LYS A 213 30.35 4.59 10.76
CA LYS A 213 28.96 4.48 11.24
C LYS A 213 28.00 4.93 10.14
N VAL A 214 27.99 4.25 8.99
CA VAL A 214 27.17 4.67 7.83
C VAL A 214 25.67 4.45 8.07
N ALA A 215 25.27 3.48 8.91
CA ALA A 215 23.86 3.27 9.29
C ALA A 215 23.17 4.55 9.84
N ASN A 216 23.88 5.35 10.63
CA ASN A 216 23.36 6.65 11.12
C ASN A 216 23.26 7.69 10.00
N PHE A 217 24.15 7.63 9.01
CA PHE A 217 24.14 8.54 7.86
C PHE A 217 22.97 8.26 6.91
N LEU A 218 22.68 6.99 6.61
CA LEU A 218 21.53 6.62 5.77
C LEU A 218 20.21 6.97 6.45
N SER A 219 20.06 6.66 7.75
CA SER A 219 18.87 7.03 8.52
C SER A 219 18.65 8.54 8.50
N GLU A 220 19.70 9.34 8.72
CA GLU A 220 19.61 10.80 8.62
C GLU A 220 19.35 11.29 7.19
N ALA A 221 20.01 10.74 6.18
CA ALA A 221 19.89 11.17 4.80
C ALA A 221 18.50 10.84 4.22
N LEU A 222 18.00 9.63 4.49
CA LEU A 222 16.64 9.21 4.13
C LEU A 222 15.61 9.99 4.92
N SER A 223 15.78 10.16 6.24
CA SER A 223 14.88 11.00 7.05
C SER A 223 14.84 12.44 6.52
N LYS A 224 15.97 13.04 6.15
CA LYS A 224 16.04 14.37 5.50
C LYS A 224 15.37 14.38 4.13
N ALA A 225 15.58 13.37 3.28
CA ALA A 225 14.97 13.29 1.96
C ALA A 225 13.44 13.08 2.01
N PHE A 226 12.97 12.16 2.86
CA PHE A 226 11.55 11.88 3.05
C PHE A 226 10.83 13.03 3.77
N SER A 227 11.44 13.64 4.79
CA SER A 227 10.88 14.84 5.43
C SER A 227 10.80 16.02 4.46
N ALA A 228 11.80 16.22 3.60
CA ALA A 228 11.74 17.24 2.55
C ALA A 228 10.58 16.98 1.56
N LYS A 229 10.38 15.72 1.14
CA LYS A 229 9.30 15.31 0.23
C LYS A 229 7.91 15.40 0.88
N ALA A 230 7.79 15.01 2.15
CA ALA A 230 6.57 15.16 2.95
C ALA A 230 6.25 16.64 3.18
N SER A 231 7.26 17.46 3.47
CA SER A 231 7.12 18.92 3.62
C SER A 231 6.76 19.60 2.30
N GLN A 232 7.25 19.12 1.16
CA GLN A 232 6.83 19.58 -0.17
C GLN A 232 5.39 19.18 -0.50
N ARG A 233 4.97 17.94 -0.21
CA ARG A 233 3.58 17.49 -0.36
C ARG A 233 2.64 18.27 0.56
N ALA A 234 3.02 18.49 1.82
CA ALA A 234 2.26 19.32 2.76
C ALA A 234 2.20 20.79 2.30
N ALA A 235 3.29 21.34 1.73
CA ALA A 235 3.29 22.67 1.15
C ALA A 235 2.44 22.76 -0.12
N ALA A 236 2.42 21.73 -0.97
CA ALA A 236 1.58 21.66 -2.16
C ALA A 236 0.11 21.51 -1.81
N ALA A 237 -0.24 20.61 -0.88
CA ALA A 237 -1.59 20.47 -0.33
C ALA A 237 -2.04 21.74 0.40
N GLY A 238 -1.15 22.38 1.16
CA GLY A 238 -1.40 23.67 1.80
C GLY A 238 -1.59 24.82 0.82
N LYS A 239 -0.86 24.84 -0.31
CA LYS A 239 -1.07 25.81 -1.40
C LYS A 239 -2.40 25.56 -2.13
N ALA A 240 -2.78 24.30 -2.36
CA ALA A 240 -4.07 23.94 -2.96
C ALA A 240 -5.26 24.34 -2.05
N ASN A 241 -5.13 24.12 -0.74
CA ASN A 241 -6.15 24.46 0.27
C ASN A 241 -6.17 25.96 0.67
N ARG A 242 -5.26 26.79 0.15
CA ARG A 242 -5.24 28.25 0.36
C ARG A 242 -5.97 29.02 -0.74
N LYS A 243 -6.39 28.36 -1.82
CA LYS A 243 -7.19 29.00 -2.87
C LYS A 243 -8.59 29.31 -2.31
N PRO A 244 -9.08 30.56 -2.39
CA PRO A 244 -10.38 30.96 -1.83
C PRO A 244 -11.55 30.14 -2.39
N GLU A 245 -11.41 29.66 -3.61
CA GLU A 245 -12.38 28.84 -4.34
C GLU A 245 -12.21 27.33 -4.17
N SER A 246 -11.33 26.88 -3.26
CA SER A 246 -11.28 25.46 -2.88
C SER A 246 -12.49 25.09 -2.01
N VAL A 247 -13.02 23.87 -2.22
CA VAL A 247 -14.16 23.32 -1.46
C VAL A 247 -13.93 23.45 0.06
N LYS A 248 -12.71 23.19 0.54
CA LYS A 248 -12.36 23.34 1.97
C LYS A 248 -12.43 24.78 2.49
N GLN A 249 -12.08 25.79 1.69
CA GLN A 249 -12.21 27.19 2.11
C GLN A 249 -13.67 27.66 2.09
N GLN A 250 -14.44 27.21 1.10
CA GLN A 250 -15.89 27.46 1.03
C GLN A 250 -16.62 26.80 2.21
N ASP A 251 -16.29 25.56 2.54
CA ASP A 251 -16.85 24.85 3.70
C ASP A 251 -16.47 25.52 5.02
N ALA A 252 -15.23 26.00 5.14
CA ALA A 252 -14.77 26.74 6.30
C ALA A 252 -15.50 28.09 6.45
N ALA A 253 -15.73 28.82 5.36
CA ALA A 253 -16.47 30.08 5.35
C ALA A 253 -17.96 29.86 5.68
N ASN A 254 -18.58 28.84 5.09
CA ASN A 254 -19.97 28.45 5.38
C ASN A 254 -20.13 28.03 6.84
N LEU A 255 -19.17 27.28 7.38
CA LEU A 255 -19.18 26.87 8.79
C LEU A 255 -19.00 28.05 9.73
N PHE A 256 -18.13 29.00 9.39
CA PHE A 256 -17.97 30.25 10.13
C PHE A 256 -19.27 31.05 10.18
N GLU A 257 -19.92 31.25 9.04
CA GLU A 257 -21.19 31.99 8.96
C GLU A 257 -22.33 31.28 9.73
N ARG A 258 -22.38 29.94 9.71
CA ARG A 258 -23.35 29.17 10.50
C ARG A 258 -23.14 29.36 12.00
N ILE A 259 -21.88 29.30 12.47
CA ILE A 259 -21.54 29.52 13.88
C ILE A 259 -21.83 30.96 14.29
N ARG A 260 -21.50 31.93 13.44
CA ARG A 260 -21.79 33.36 13.66
C ARG A 260 -23.28 33.62 13.79
N SER A 261 -24.07 33.18 12.82
CA SER A 261 -25.53 33.35 12.81
C SER A 261 -26.20 32.69 14.01
N ALA A 262 -25.71 31.53 14.44
CA ALA A 262 -26.21 30.87 15.63
C ALA A 262 -25.81 31.61 16.91
N ALA A 263 -24.58 32.13 16.98
CA ALA A 263 -24.14 32.95 18.12
C ALA A 263 -24.99 34.22 18.26
N ASP A 264 -25.23 34.93 17.15
CA ASP A 264 -26.09 36.12 17.13
C ASP A 264 -27.50 35.81 17.62
N ARG A 265 -28.09 34.67 17.20
CA ARG A 265 -29.42 34.25 17.67
C ARG A 265 -29.46 34.01 19.19
N HIS A 266 -28.44 33.35 19.75
CA HIS A 266 -28.39 33.10 21.20
C HIS A 266 -28.19 34.39 22.00
N ILE A 267 -27.36 35.31 21.50
CA ILE A 267 -27.10 36.60 22.15
C ILE A 267 -28.33 37.51 22.07
N LEU A 268 -29.03 37.55 20.93
CA LEU A 268 -30.29 38.28 20.81
C LEU A 268 -31.37 37.74 21.74
N ALA A 269 -31.45 36.42 21.91
CA ALA A 269 -32.42 35.77 22.79
C ALA A 269 -32.08 35.93 24.29
N ASN A 270 -30.79 36.00 24.62
CA ASN A 270 -30.31 36.26 25.98
C ASN A 270 -29.02 37.10 25.95
N PRO A 271 -29.13 38.43 26.06
CA PRO A 271 -27.98 39.34 26.00
C PRO A 271 -26.95 39.12 27.12
N ALA A 272 -27.33 38.45 28.21
CA ALA A 272 -26.45 38.13 29.34
C ALA A 272 -25.87 36.70 29.29
N ILE A 273 -26.00 36.00 28.15
CA ILE A 273 -25.48 34.63 28.01
C ILE A 273 -23.97 34.58 28.27
N SER A 274 -23.54 33.66 29.13
CA SER A 274 -22.13 33.49 29.42
C SER A 274 -21.40 32.78 28.28
N GLU A 275 -20.10 33.02 28.12
CA GLU A 275 -19.28 32.36 27.09
C GLU A 275 -19.38 30.83 27.14
N ARG A 276 -19.45 30.28 28.36
CA ARG A 276 -19.54 28.84 28.61
C ARG A 276 -20.89 28.28 28.13
N GLU A 277 -21.96 29.02 28.36
CA GLU A 277 -23.30 28.64 27.92
C GLU A 277 -23.48 28.78 26.41
N LEU A 278 -22.91 29.82 25.81
CA LEU A 278 -22.89 30.02 24.36
C LEU A 278 -22.14 28.89 23.65
N LYS A 279 -20.92 28.56 24.11
CA LYS A 279 -20.16 27.40 23.59
C LYS A 279 -20.94 26.10 23.74
N LYS A 280 -21.54 25.86 24.92
CA LYS A 280 -22.32 24.65 25.18
C LYS A 280 -23.56 24.56 24.29
N ALA A 281 -24.22 25.68 24.00
CA ALA A 281 -25.38 25.71 23.10
C ALA A 281 -24.98 25.33 21.67
N LEU A 282 -23.93 25.93 21.13
CA LEU A 282 -23.46 25.71 19.76
C LEU A 282 -22.89 24.29 19.54
N VAL A 283 -22.22 23.73 20.55
CA VAL A 283 -21.61 22.39 20.48
C VAL A 283 -22.61 21.29 20.82
N LYS A 284 -23.35 21.41 21.94
CA LYS A 284 -24.16 20.30 22.48
C LYS A 284 -25.65 20.37 22.13
N LYS A 285 -26.21 21.57 21.94
CA LYS A 285 -27.64 21.71 21.59
C LYS A 285 -27.85 21.77 20.09
N GLU A 286 -27.02 22.50 19.36
CA GLU A 286 -27.14 22.64 17.91
C GLU A 286 -26.19 21.75 17.10
N GLY A 287 -25.15 21.18 17.73
CA GLY A 287 -24.26 20.21 17.08
C GLY A 287 -23.51 20.76 15.86
N ILE A 288 -23.26 22.08 15.80
CA ILE A 288 -22.80 22.75 14.57
C ILE A 288 -21.36 22.35 14.21
N ALA A 289 -20.49 22.20 15.21
CA ALA A 289 -19.12 21.73 15.06
C ALA A 289 -18.54 21.27 16.41
N SER A 290 -17.32 20.72 16.37
CA SER A 290 -16.56 20.37 17.56
C SER A 290 -16.19 21.60 18.40
N GLU A 291 -16.00 21.40 19.71
CA GLU A 291 -15.68 22.48 20.66
C GLU A 291 -14.45 23.33 20.27
N PRO A 292 -13.33 22.77 19.77
CA PRO A 292 -12.20 23.56 19.29
C PRO A 292 -12.55 24.47 18.11
N THR A 293 -13.36 23.96 17.18
CA THR A 293 -13.77 24.69 15.97
C THR A 293 -14.75 25.82 16.31
N VAL A 294 -15.73 25.55 17.19
CA VAL A 294 -16.64 26.59 17.70
C VAL A 294 -15.88 27.66 18.46
N LYS A 295 -14.95 27.29 19.35
CA LYS A 295 -14.12 28.27 20.08
C LYS A 295 -13.31 29.14 19.13
N LYS A 296 -12.63 28.54 18.14
CA LYS A 296 -11.86 29.25 17.11
C LYS A 296 -12.72 30.29 16.40
N TYR A 297 -13.89 29.90 15.92
CA TYR A 297 -14.74 30.80 15.14
C TYR A 297 -15.47 31.86 15.97
N LEU A 298 -15.81 31.57 17.23
CA LEU A 298 -16.32 32.60 18.13
C LEU A 298 -15.28 33.68 18.46
N VAL A 299 -14.00 33.30 18.59
CA VAL A 299 -12.89 34.26 18.75
C VAL A 299 -12.68 35.08 17.47
N ILE A 300 -12.69 34.43 16.30
CA ILE A 300 -12.56 35.12 15.00
C ILE A 300 -13.71 36.10 14.78
N GLY A 301 -14.93 35.71 15.16
CA GLY A 301 -16.14 36.56 15.07
C GLY A 301 -16.26 37.63 16.15
N GLY A 302 -15.32 37.69 17.11
CA GLY A 302 -15.31 38.71 18.17
C GLY A 302 -16.32 38.48 19.31
N TYR A 303 -16.93 37.30 19.40
CA TYR A 303 -17.87 36.94 20.48
C TYR A 303 -17.16 36.51 21.76
N LEU A 304 -15.86 36.24 21.68
CA LEU A 304 -15.00 35.89 22.80
C LEU A 304 -13.72 36.73 22.72
N PRO A 305 -13.09 37.03 23.86
CA PRO A 305 -11.77 37.64 23.88
C PRO A 305 -10.74 36.70 23.20
N ARG A 306 -9.74 37.31 22.58
CA ARG A 306 -8.64 36.61 21.88
C ARG A 306 -7.78 35.79 22.84
#